data_AF-A0A844MWD9-F1
#
_entry.id   AF-A0A844MWD9-F1
#
_cell.length_a   1.000
_cell.length_b   1.000
_cell.length_c   1.000
_cell.angle_alpha   90.00
_cell.angle_beta   90.00
_cell.angle_gamma   90.00
#
_symmetry.space_group_name_H-M   'P 1'
#
loop_
_entity.id
_entity.type
_entity.pdbx_description
1 polymer ?
#
loop_
_entity_poly.entity_id
_entity_poly.type
_entity_poly.pdbx_seq_one_letter_code
_entity_poly.pdbx_strand_id
1 'polypeptide(L)'
;MFLTNDWAFCKKSIKFKVVDSAKSLPVEYLRTIPKVIAATDNDVSGNELAQAIREQLPKAVWVRPVAKDWNEDLLARLRQQQNQKQKNRGIARSPVPVA
;
A
#
# COMPACT_ATOMS: atom_id res chain seq x y z
N MET A 1 -34.24 -9.94 25.00
CA MET A 1 -34.19 -10.89 23.88
C MET A 1 -34.52 -10.12 22.62
N PHE A 2 -33.51 -9.73 21.82
CA PHE A 2 -33.70 -9.20 20.46
C PHE A 2 -32.56 -9.77 19.61
N LEU A 3 -32.94 -10.65 18.69
CA LEU A 3 -32.10 -11.25 17.66
C LEU A 3 -32.17 -10.35 16.43
N THR A 4 -31.06 -9.77 16.01
CA THR A 4 -30.87 -9.28 14.64
C THR A 4 -29.53 -9.78 14.12
N ASN A 5 -29.63 -10.80 13.26
CA ASN A 5 -28.55 -11.49 12.57
C ASN A 5 -28.02 -10.67 11.40
N ASP A 6 -27.24 -9.61 11.67
CA ASP A 6 -26.49 -8.92 10.60
C ASP A 6 -24.99 -9.02 10.87
N TRP A 7 -24.48 -10.26 10.86
CA TRP A 7 -23.05 -10.52 10.84
C TRP A 7 -22.54 -10.63 9.40
N ALA A 8 -22.81 -9.62 8.58
CA ALA A 8 -22.10 -9.43 7.31
C ALA A 8 -20.72 -8.81 7.57
N PHE A 9 -19.92 -9.45 8.43
CA PHE A 9 -18.52 -9.11 8.60
C PHE A 9 -17.77 -9.64 7.38
N CYS A 10 -17.76 -8.86 6.30
CA CYS A 10 -16.91 -9.10 5.14
C CYS A 10 -15.45 -8.99 5.62
N LYS A 11 -14.88 -10.09 6.11
CA LYS A 11 -13.44 -10.21 6.39
C LYS A 11 -12.71 -9.90 5.08
N LYS A 12 -12.28 -8.65 4.89
CA LYS A 12 -11.29 -8.28 3.89
C LYS A 12 -9.97 -8.90 4.31
N SER A 13 -9.78 -10.17 3.97
CA SER A 13 -8.51 -10.86 4.12
C SER A 13 -7.56 -10.30 3.08
N ILE A 14 -6.72 -9.35 3.49
CA ILE A 14 -5.65 -8.82 2.64
C ILE A 14 -4.54 -9.87 2.62
N LYS A 15 -4.22 -10.38 1.44
CA LYS A 15 -3.16 -11.37 1.25
C LYS A 15 -2.01 -10.73 0.50
N PHE A 16 -0.81 -10.84 1.07
CA PHE A 16 0.43 -10.39 0.45
C PHE A 16 1.19 -11.62 -0.05
N LYS A 17 1.76 -11.54 -1.26
CA LYS A 17 2.63 -12.57 -1.81
C LYS A 17 3.79 -11.87 -2.49
N VAL A 18 5.01 -12.26 -2.12
CA VAL A 18 6.21 -11.86 -2.84
C VAL A 18 6.35 -12.79 -4.04
N VAL A 19 6.68 -12.21 -5.19
CA VAL A 19 6.71 -12.91 -6.47
C VAL A 19 8.00 -12.52 -7.15
N ASP A 20 8.91 -13.48 -7.27
CA ASP A 20 10.21 -13.26 -7.90
C ASP A 20 10.15 -13.39 -9.43
N SER A 21 9.08 -13.97 -9.97
CA SER A 21 8.92 -14.18 -11.42
C SER A 21 7.47 -14.15 -11.85
N ALA A 22 7.18 -13.53 -13.00
CA ALA A 22 5.83 -13.47 -13.58
C ALA A 22 5.22 -14.86 -13.82
N LYS A 23 6.04 -15.89 -14.02
CA LYS A 23 5.59 -17.26 -14.28
C LYS A 23 5.08 -17.99 -13.01
N SER A 24 5.46 -17.54 -11.82
CA SER A 24 5.04 -18.16 -10.55
C SER A 24 3.70 -17.61 -10.03
N LEU A 25 3.08 -16.71 -10.80
CA LEU A 25 1.78 -16.15 -10.49
C LEU A 25 0.66 -17.12 -10.84
N PRO A 26 -0.23 -17.44 -9.89
CA PRO A 26 -1.46 -18.17 -10.20
C PRO A 26 -2.45 -17.20 -10.85
N VAL A 27 -2.26 -16.92 -12.14
CA VAL A 27 -3.05 -15.94 -12.91
C VAL A 27 -4.55 -16.23 -12.84
N GLU A 28 -4.93 -17.50 -12.96
CA GLU A 28 -6.33 -17.93 -12.90
C GLU A 28 -6.98 -17.60 -11.55
N TYR A 29 -6.25 -17.78 -10.45
CA TYR A 29 -6.75 -17.39 -9.13
C TYR A 29 -6.85 -15.85 -9.02
N LEU A 30 -5.83 -15.12 -9.46
CA LEU A 30 -5.81 -13.66 -9.37
C LEU A 30 -6.89 -12.98 -10.22
N ARG A 31 -7.32 -13.60 -11.33
CA ARG A 31 -8.45 -13.12 -12.14
C ARG A 31 -9.80 -13.21 -11.42
N THR A 32 -9.96 -14.14 -10.48
CA THR A 32 -11.19 -14.26 -9.69
C THR A 32 -11.27 -13.22 -8.57
N ILE A 33 -10.15 -12.60 -8.20
CA ILE A 33 -10.10 -11.59 -7.15
C ILE A 33 -10.50 -10.23 -7.73
N PRO A 34 -11.51 -9.55 -7.16
CA PRO A 34 -12.03 -8.29 -7.71
C PRO A 34 -11.05 -7.12 -7.62
N LYS A 35 -10.11 -7.16 -6.66
CA LYS A 35 -9.11 -6.11 -6.47
C LYS A 35 -7.73 -6.73 -6.22
N VAL A 36 -6.91 -6.71 -7.27
CA VAL A 36 -5.49 -7.09 -7.20
C VAL A 36 -4.66 -5.83 -7.26
N ILE A 37 -3.74 -5.67 -6.31
CA ILE A 37 -2.77 -4.57 -6.30
C ILE A 37 -1.40 -5.19 -6.54
N ALA A 38 -0.73 -4.75 -7.60
CA ALA A 38 0.63 -5.13 -7.91
C ALA A 38 1.55 -3.95 -7.53
N ALA A 39 2.42 -4.20 -6.56
CA ALA A 39 3.48 -3.28 -6.17
C ALA A 39 4.80 -3.83 -6.71
N THR A 40 5.45 -3.08 -7.58
CA THR A 40 6.79 -3.40 -8.10
C THR A 40 7.77 -2.32 -7.69
N ASP A 41 9.05 -2.66 -7.66
CA ASP A 41 10.11 -1.66 -7.47
C ASP A 41 10.19 -0.72 -8.68
N ASN A 42 10.85 0.42 -8.47
CA ASN A 42 11.06 1.44 -9.49
C ASN A 42 12.45 1.29 -10.14
N ASP A 43 12.83 0.06 -10.47
CA ASP A 43 14.07 -0.28 -11.16
C ASP A 43 13.79 -0.98 -12.50
N VAL A 44 14.85 -1.25 -13.26
CA VAL A 44 14.74 -1.85 -14.60
C VAL A 44 14.10 -3.24 -14.51
N SER A 45 14.55 -4.07 -13.57
CA SER A 45 14.02 -5.43 -13.36
C SER A 45 12.56 -5.43 -12.91
N GLY A 46 12.17 -4.53 -12.02
CA GLY A 46 10.80 -4.33 -11.57
C GLY A 46 9.89 -3.86 -12.70
N ASN A 47 10.40 -3.03 -13.62
CA ASN A 47 9.64 -2.56 -14.78
C ASN A 47 9.44 -3.69 -15.83
N GLU A 48 10.46 -4.50 -16.08
CA GLU A 48 10.35 -5.70 -16.94
C GLU A 48 9.33 -6.69 -16.37
N LEU A 49 9.40 -6.95 -15.06
CA LEU A 49 8.46 -7.83 -14.37
C LEU A 49 7.04 -7.24 -14.42
N ALA A 50 6.88 -5.94 -14.19
CA ALA A 50 5.60 -5.26 -14.28
C ALA A 50 4.98 -5.41 -15.68
N GLN A 51 5.78 -5.26 -16.74
CA GLN A 51 5.32 -5.43 -18.11
C GLN A 51 4.82 -6.86 -18.37
N ALA A 52 5.60 -7.87 -17.99
CA ALA A 52 5.24 -9.28 -18.17
C ALA A 52 3.96 -9.66 -17.41
N ILE A 53 3.77 -9.12 -16.20
CA ILE A 53 2.57 -9.38 -15.38
C ILE A 53 1.36 -8.60 -15.90
N ARG A 54 1.57 -7.40 -16.46
CA ARG A 54 0.49 -6.56 -17.02
C ARG A 54 -0.21 -7.22 -18.20
N GLU A 55 0.52 -7.99 -19.00
CA GLU A 55 -0.05 -8.82 -20.07
C GLU A 55 -0.99 -9.89 -19.51
N GLN A 56 -0.67 -10.47 -18.35
CA GLN A 56 -1.45 -11.54 -17.73
C GLN A 56 -2.64 -11.00 -16.90
N LEU A 57 -2.47 -9.84 -16.27
CA LEU A 57 -3.39 -9.23 -15.31
C LEU A 57 -3.66 -7.75 -15.63
N PRO A 58 -4.41 -7.44 -16.71
CA PRO A 58 -4.68 -6.07 -17.12
C PRO A 58 -5.54 -5.28 -16.13
N LYS A 59 -6.32 -5.97 -15.28
CA LYS A 59 -7.20 -5.37 -14.27
C LYS A 59 -6.51 -5.04 -12.94
N ALA A 60 -5.23 -5.40 -12.79
CA ALA A 60 -4.50 -5.11 -11.56
C ALA A 60 -4.24 -3.60 -11.41
N VAL A 61 -4.33 -3.11 -10.17
CA VAL A 61 -3.94 -1.74 -9.83
C VAL A 61 -2.44 -1.72 -9.58
N TRP A 62 -1.73 -0.90 -10.35
CA TRP A 62 -0.28 -0.81 -10.30
C TRP A 62 0.14 0.33 -9.38
N VAL A 63 1.03 0.02 -8.44
CA VAL A 63 1.61 1.02 -7.55
C VAL A 63 3.12 0.92 -7.62
N ARG A 64 3.79 2.07 -7.62
CA ARG A 64 5.25 2.18 -7.61
C ARG A 64 5.68 3.11 -6.48
N PRO A 65 6.86 2.88 -5.88
CA PRO A 65 7.43 3.81 -4.91
C PRO A 65 7.86 5.10 -5.62
N VAL A 66 7.88 6.22 -4.89
CA VAL A 66 8.44 7.48 -5.39
C VAL A 66 9.96 7.42 -5.37
N ALA A 67 10.52 6.75 -4.35
CA ALA A 67 11.93 6.41 -4.26
C ALA A 67 12.30 5.21 -5.16
N LYS A 68 13.58 4.84 -5.17
CA LYS A 68 14.09 3.71 -5.94
C LYS A 68 13.48 2.38 -5.47
N ASP A 69 13.29 2.25 -4.16
CA ASP A 69 12.69 1.08 -3.53
C ASP A 69 11.53 1.47 -2.58
N TRP A 70 10.71 0.49 -2.21
CA TRP A 70 9.63 0.69 -1.25
C TRP A 70 10.11 1.02 0.17
N ASN A 71 11.33 0.62 0.52
CA ASN A 71 11.84 0.71 1.88
C ASN A 71 12.31 2.14 2.22
N GLU A 72 13.04 2.77 1.31
CA GLU A 72 13.43 4.18 1.33
C GLU A 72 12.20 5.08 1.32
N ASP A 73 11.21 4.78 0.47
CA ASP A 73 9.94 5.55 0.43
C ASP A 73 9.22 5.46 1.78
N LEU A 74 9.17 4.29 2.39
CA LEU A 74 8.59 4.09 3.73
C LEU A 74 9.36 4.88 4.80
N LEU A 75 10.70 4.80 4.81
CA LEU A 75 11.54 5.52 5.75
C LEU A 75 11.38 7.04 5.60
N ALA A 76 11.29 7.55 4.38
CA ALA A 76 11.06 8.97 4.11
C ALA A 76 9.70 9.43 4.67
N ARG A 77 8.63 8.66 4.44
CA ARG A 77 7.29 8.94 4.98
C ARG A 77 7.28 8.92 6.51
N LEU A 78 7.97 7.96 7.12
CA LEU A 78 8.07 7.86 8.58
C LEU A 78 8.80 9.07 9.19
N ARG A 79 9.92 9.50 8.57
CA ARG A 79 10.64 10.71 8.99
C ARG A 79 9.76 11.96 8.87
N GLN A 80 9.00 12.10 7.78
CA GLN A 80 8.05 13.21 7.62
C GLN A 80 6.96 13.21 8.70
N GLN A 81 6.36 12.06 9.01
CA GLN A 81 5.35 11.95 10.07
C GLN A 81 5.90 12.29 11.45
N GLN A 82 7.13 11.89 11.76
CA GLN A 82 7.78 12.23 13.03
C GLN A 82 8.01 13.74 13.16
N ASN A 83 8.51 14.39 12.10
CA ASN A 83 8.71 15.84 12.08
C ASN A 83 7.39 16.61 12.24
N GLN A 84 6.30 16.14 11.63
CA GLN A 84 4.97 16.76 11.81
C GLN A 84 4.47 16.62 13.26
N LYS A 85 4.65 15.45 13.89
CA LYS A 85 4.27 15.26 15.31
C LYS A 85 5.07 16.16 16.26
N GLN A 86 6.36 16.38 15.99
CA GLN A 86 7.16 17.32 16.79
C GLN A 86 6.73 18.77 16.57
N LYS A 87 6.46 19.18 15.32
CA LYS A 87 5.98 20.53 15.02
C LYS A 87 4.64 20.83 15.70
N ASN A 88 3.71 19.87 15.73
CA ASN A 88 2.42 20.03 16.41
C ASN A 88 2.53 20.09 17.94
N ARG A 89 3.60 19.55 18.54
CA ARG A 89 3.88 19.70 19.98
C ARG A 89 4.48 21.06 20.33
N GLY A 90 5.19 21.70 19.41
CA GLY A 90 5.76 23.04 19.59
C GLY A 90 4.75 24.18 19.49
N ILE A 91 3.62 23.96 18.83
CA ILE A 91 2.57 24.98 18.63
C ILE A 91 1.67 25.16 19.87
N ALA A 92 1.65 24.20 20.80
CA ALA A 92 0.83 24.27 22.03
C ALA A 92 1.40 25.21 23.12
N ARG A 93 2.45 25.99 22.85
CA ARG A 93 3.15 26.82 23.85
C ARG A 93 3.33 28.28 23.48
N SER A 94 2.57 28.83 22.54
CA SER A 94 2.50 30.29 22.43
C SER A 94 1.75 30.85 23.64
N PRO A 95 2.37 31.70 24.48
CA PRO A 95 1.65 32.40 25.53
C PRO A 95 0.65 33.34 24.85
N VAL A 96 -0.62 33.26 25.26
CA VAL A 96 -1.62 34.26 24.90
C VAL A 96 -1.14 35.59 25.47
N PRO A 97 -1.01 36.67 24.67
CA PRO A 97 -0.69 37.97 25.22
C PRO A 97 -1.87 38.41 26.10
N VAL A 98 -1.64 38.53 27.40
CA VAL A 98 -2.53 39.26 28.30
C VAL A 98 -2.44 40.73 27.89
N ALA A 99 -3.56 41.24 27.37
CA ALA A 99 -3.80 42.66 27.16
C ALA A 99 -4.25 43.32 28.47
#